data_AF-A0A0F4NIT9-F1
#
_entry.id   AF-A0A0F4NIT9-F1
#
_cell.length_a   1.000
_cell.length_b   1.000
_cell.length_c   1.000
_cell.angle_alpha   90.00
_cell.angle_beta   90.00
_cell.angle_gamma   90.00
#
_symmetry.space_group_name_H-M   'P 1'
#
loop_
_entity.id
_entity.type
_entity.pdbx_description
1 polymer ?
#
loop_
_entity_poly.entity_id
_entity_poly.type
_entity_poly.pdbx_seq_one_letter_code
_entity_poly.pdbx_strand_id
1 'polypeptide(L)'
;MSPLKLLGAIVLAFLLVGCGRVQPVMNVEDTPVTYNLQSKQVKMAIMQAASNRGWIVEEVSPNELNAKLHVRSHYAEIKIPFNDKFYSILYLNSENLRASDGTIHRNYNRWINNLNVDIKRQLAVTASAQ
;
A
#
# COMPACT_ATOMS: atom_id res chain seq x y z
N MET A 1 20.07 21.68 40.55
CA MET A 1 20.10 20.53 39.59
C MET A 1 21.36 20.69 38.75
N SER A 2 22.28 19.72 38.76
CA SER A 2 23.59 19.86 38.11
C SER A 2 23.45 20.07 36.59
N PRO A 3 24.23 20.97 35.97
CA PRO A 3 24.14 21.27 34.53
C PRO A 3 24.36 20.02 33.65
N LEU A 4 25.06 19.01 34.17
CA LEU A 4 25.29 17.72 33.53
C LEU A 4 24.00 16.89 33.30
N LYS A 5 22.97 17.07 34.14
CA LYS A 5 21.66 16.39 33.97
C LYS A 5 20.81 17.07 32.90
N LEU A 6 21.01 18.36 32.66
CA LEU A 6 20.28 19.14 31.66
C LEU A 6 20.80 18.84 30.24
N LEU A 7 22.11 18.63 30.09
CA LEU A 7 22.76 18.25 28.83
C LEU A 7 22.30 16.88 28.31
N GLY A 8 22.12 15.89 29.19
CA GLY A 8 21.62 14.56 28.80
C GLY A 8 20.19 14.56 28.25
N ALA A 9 19.34 15.48 28.73
CA ALA A 9 17.96 15.59 28.28
C ALA A 9 17.83 16.25 26.88
N ILE A 10 18.77 17.13 26.52
CA ILE A 10 18.76 17.81 25.21
C ILE A 10 19.20 16.86 24.09
N VAL A 11 20.17 15.96 24.35
CA VAL A 11 20.65 14.98 23.36
C VAL A 11 19.59 13.93 23.01
N LEU A 12 18.73 13.55 23.97
CA LEU A 12 17.67 12.57 23.74
C LEU A 12 16.50 13.14 22.91
N ALA A 13 16.29 14.47 22.93
CA ALA A 13 15.23 15.13 22.18
C ALA A 13 15.49 15.23 20.66
N PHE A 14 16.75 15.13 20.23
CA PHE A 14 17.13 15.18 18.80
C PHE A 14 17.03 13.84 18.07
N LEU A 15 16.77 12.72 18.75
CA LEU A 15 16.65 11.40 18.12
C LEU A 15 15.27 11.15 17.47
N LEU A 16 14.33 12.09 17.58
CA LEU A 16 13.03 12.03 16.90
C LEU A 16 13.06 12.65 15.49
N VAL A 17 14.17 12.50 14.76
CA VAL A 17 14.19 12.81 13.31
C VAL A 17 13.33 11.75 12.62
N GLY A 18 12.03 12.06 12.52
CA GLY A 18 11.05 11.19 11.88
C GLY A 18 11.54 10.73 10.51
N CYS A 19 11.40 9.44 10.24
CA CYS A 19 11.79 8.79 8.99
C CYS A 19 11.49 9.69 7.79
N GLY A 20 12.49 9.82 6.91
CA GLY A 20 12.51 10.77 5.80
C GLY A 20 11.18 10.88 5.06
N ARG A 21 10.84 12.10 4.65
CA ARG A 21 9.62 12.41 3.89
C ARG A 21 9.49 11.55 2.61
N VAL A 22 10.62 11.10 2.08
CA VAL A 22 10.75 10.26 0.89
C VAL A 22 11.41 8.93 1.31
N GLN A 23 10.94 7.82 0.76
CA GLN A 23 11.32 6.45 1.09
C GLN A 23 11.44 5.63 -0.20
N PRO A 24 12.11 4.46 -0.23
CA PRO A 24 12.02 3.54 -1.36
C PRO A 24 10.56 3.24 -1.72
N VAL A 25 10.26 3.16 -3.01
CA VAL A 25 8.92 2.79 -3.50
C VAL A 25 8.56 1.40 -2.99
N MET A 26 7.43 1.28 -2.29
CA MET A 26 6.92 0.00 -1.83
C MET A 26 6.14 -0.71 -2.93
N ASN A 27 6.66 -1.82 -3.40
CA ASN A 27 5.89 -2.84 -4.10
C ASN A 27 5.53 -3.96 -3.13
N VAL A 28 4.36 -4.55 -3.31
CA VAL A 28 3.97 -5.81 -2.68
C VAL A 28 4.02 -6.86 -3.76
N GLU A 29 4.91 -7.84 -3.63
CA GLU A 29 5.14 -8.84 -4.66
C GLU A 29 4.72 -10.21 -4.16
N ASP A 30 4.03 -10.96 -5.03
CA ASP A 30 3.69 -12.38 -4.89
C ASP A 30 3.11 -12.75 -3.52
N THR A 31 2.19 -11.91 -3.01
CA THR A 31 1.51 -12.20 -1.75
C THR A 31 0.61 -13.41 -1.93
N PRO A 32 0.79 -14.49 -1.12
CA PRO A 32 0.03 -15.71 -1.31
C PRO A 32 -1.45 -15.53 -0.95
N VAL A 33 -2.31 -16.10 -1.77
CA VAL A 33 -3.72 -16.34 -1.48
C VAL A 33 -3.80 -17.70 -0.80
N THR A 34 -3.88 -17.71 0.53
CA THR A 34 -3.82 -18.95 1.35
C THR A 34 -5.16 -19.67 1.48
N TYR A 35 -6.20 -19.20 0.78
CA TYR A 35 -7.56 -19.72 0.84
C TYR A 35 -7.90 -20.41 -0.49
N ASN A 36 -8.79 -21.40 -0.45
CA ASN A 36 -9.29 -22.07 -1.67
C ASN A 36 -10.31 -21.18 -2.40
N LEU A 37 -9.82 -20.13 -3.06
CA LEU A 37 -10.63 -19.16 -3.80
C LEU A 37 -10.37 -19.31 -5.29
N GLN A 38 -11.42 -19.17 -6.10
CA GLN A 38 -11.27 -19.00 -7.54
C GLN A 38 -10.67 -17.63 -7.86
N SER A 39 -9.95 -17.50 -8.98
CA SER A 39 -9.38 -16.21 -9.43
C SER A 39 -10.43 -15.08 -9.47
N LYS A 40 -11.67 -15.38 -9.89
CA LYS A 40 -12.77 -14.41 -9.86
C LYS A 40 -13.11 -13.91 -8.45
N GLN A 41 -13.05 -14.76 -7.43
CA GLN A 41 -13.29 -14.37 -6.04
C GLN A 41 -12.14 -13.51 -5.51
N VAL A 42 -10.89 -13.83 -5.87
CA VAL A 42 -9.72 -13.00 -5.57
C VAL A 42 -9.86 -11.62 -6.20
N LYS A 43 -10.22 -11.55 -7.50
CA LYS A 43 -10.50 -10.28 -8.20
C LYS A 43 -11.50 -9.42 -7.43
N MET A 44 -12.66 -9.99 -7.09
CA MET A 44 -13.73 -9.27 -6.39
C MET A 44 -13.28 -8.81 -4.99
N ALA A 45 -12.50 -9.62 -4.27
CA ALA A 45 -11.95 -9.22 -2.98
C ALA A 45 -10.99 -8.03 -3.10
N ILE A 46 -10.12 -8.04 -4.11
CA ILE A 46 -9.19 -6.93 -4.39
C ILE A 46 -9.97 -5.67 -4.74
N MET A 47 -10.94 -5.77 -5.66
CA MET A 47 -11.78 -4.65 -6.08
C MET A 47 -12.52 -4.02 -4.89
N GLN A 48 -13.14 -4.86 -4.03
CA GLN A 48 -13.88 -4.36 -2.86
C GLN A 48 -12.95 -3.65 -1.86
N ALA A 49 -11.80 -4.24 -1.54
CA ALA A 49 -10.83 -3.63 -0.63
C ALA A 49 -10.30 -2.29 -1.17
N ALA A 50 -10.00 -2.24 -2.46
CA ALA A 50 -9.53 -1.04 -3.16
C ALA A 50 -10.60 0.06 -3.17
N SER A 51 -11.84 -0.25 -3.59
CA SER A 51 -12.94 0.72 -3.63
C SER A 51 -13.29 1.26 -2.24
N ASN A 52 -13.27 0.42 -1.19
CA ASN A 52 -13.48 0.86 0.19
C ASN A 52 -12.44 1.90 0.67
N ARG A 53 -11.25 1.91 0.06
CA ARG A 53 -10.17 2.86 0.31
C ARG A 53 -10.20 4.08 -0.61
N GLY A 54 -11.18 4.17 -1.50
CA GLY A 54 -11.31 5.26 -2.47
C GLY A 54 -10.44 5.08 -3.72
N TRP A 55 -9.86 3.90 -3.95
CA TRP A 55 -9.23 3.60 -5.22
C TRP A 55 -10.30 3.35 -6.29
N ILE A 56 -10.14 3.97 -7.44
CA ILE A 56 -10.94 3.72 -8.64
C ILE A 56 -10.25 2.59 -9.40
N VAL A 57 -10.94 1.46 -9.53
CA VAL A 57 -10.38 0.23 -10.11
C VAL A 57 -10.88 0.04 -11.54
N GLU A 58 -9.98 -0.35 -12.42
CA GLU A 58 -10.22 -0.66 -13.82
C GLU A 58 -9.69 -2.07 -14.13
N GLU A 59 -10.52 -2.91 -14.76
CA GLU A 59 -10.09 -4.23 -15.22
C GLU A 59 -9.41 -4.09 -16.58
N VAL A 60 -8.10 -4.31 -16.62
CA VAL A 60 -7.30 -4.19 -17.85
C VAL A 60 -7.24 -5.53 -18.59
N SER A 61 -7.25 -6.64 -17.84
CA SER A 61 -7.36 -8.00 -18.37
C SER A 61 -7.94 -8.96 -17.32
N PRO A 62 -8.27 -10.21 -17.66
CA PRO A 62 -8.88 -11.16 -16.70
C PRO A 62 -8.08 -11.40 -15.40
N ASN A 63 -6.76 -11.18 -15.41
CA ASN A 63 -5.84 -11.42 -14.29
C ASN A 63 -5.06 -10.16 -13.89
N GLU A 64 -5.52 -8.98 -14.32
CA GLU A 64 -4.84 -7.71 -14.04
C GLU A 64 -5.81 -6.57 -13.86
N LEU A 65 -5.67 -5.86 -12.74
CA LEU A 65 -6.37 -4.62 -12.47
C LEU A 65 -5.38 -3.45 -12.46
N ASN A 66 -5.85 -2.28 -12.89
CA ASN A 66 -5.23 -1.02 -12.53
C ASN A 66 -6.09 -0.32 -11.50
N ALA A 67 -5.46 0.42 -10.58
CA ALA A 67 -6.18 1.21 -9.60
C ALA A 67 -5.55 2.60 -9.44
N LYS A 68 -6.41 3.62 -9.37
CA LYS A 68 -6.04 5.04 -9.29
C LYS A 68 -6.57 5.65 -8.01
N LEU A 69 -5.75 6.47 -7.35
CA LEU A 69 -6.13 7.17 -6.12
C LEU A 69 -5.80 8.65 -6.24
N HIS A 70 -6.81 9.49 -6.01
CA HIS A 70 -6.67 10.94 -5.90
C HIS A 70 -6.95 11.39 -4.47
N VAL A 71 -5.97 12.01 -3.81
CA VAL A 71 -6.12 12.55 -2.45
C VAL A 71 -5.59 13.99 -2.42
N ARG A 72 -6.53 14.95 -2.36
CA ARG A 72 -6.21 16.38 -2.48
C ARG A 72 -5.45 16.63 -3.79
N SER A 73 -4.20 17.08 -3.73
CA SER A 73 -3.33 17.28 -4.88
C SER A 73 -2.49 16.06 -5.27
N HIS A 74 -2.57 14.94 -4.54
CA HIS A 74 -1.71 13.78 -4.78
C HIS A 74 -2.42 12.74 -5.64
N TYR A 75 -1.69 12.13 -6.56
CA TYR A 75 -2.15 11.04 -7.42
C TYR A 75 -1.23 9.83 -7.31
N ALA A 76 -1.79 8.63 -7.28
CA ALA A 76 -1.06 7.38 -7.40
C ALA A 76 -1.81 6.42 -8.32
N GLU A 77 -1.05 5.68 -9.12
CA GLU A 77 -1.53 4.61 -9.99
C GLU A 77 -0.73 3.34 -9.74
N ILE A 78 -1.45 2.23 -9.63
CA ILE A 78 -0.88 0.91 -9.37
C ILE A 78 -1.46 -0.13 -10.32
N LYS A 79 -0.65 -1.14 -10.59
CA LYS A 79 -1.02 -2.38 -11.25
C LYS A 79 -1.14 -3.49 -10.21
N ILE A 80 -2.15 -4.33 -10.35
CA ILE A 80 -2.43 -5.44 -9.46
C ILE A 80 -2.61 -6.71 -10.32
N PRO A 81 -1.53 -7.43 -10.65
CA PRO A 81 -1.65 -8.76 -11.22
C PRO A 81 -2.08 -9.73 -10.13
N PHE A 82 -2.94 -10.68 -10.47
CA PHE A 82 -3.46 -11.65 -9.51
C PHE A 82 -3.88 -12.96 -10.18
N ASN A 83 -4.03 -14.01 -9.38
CA ASN A 83 -4.75 -15.23 -9.73
C ASN A 83 -5.31 -15.88 -8.44
N ASP A 84 -5.67 -17.16 -8.51
CA ASP A 84 -6.15 -17.95 -7.37
C ASP A 84 -5.06 -18.24 -6.32
N LYS A 85 -3.78 -18.03 -6.63
CA LYS A 85 -2.63 -18.35 -5.78
C LYS A 85 -1.90 -17.14 -5.21
N PHE A 86 -1.92 -16.00 -5.91
CA PHE A 86 -1.20 -14.80 -5.48
C PHE A 86 -1.84 -13.51 -5.99
N TYR A 87 -1.39 -12.40 -5.41
CA TYR A 87 -1.53 -11.06 -6.00
C TYR A 87 -0.33 -10.18 -5.67
N SER A 88 -0.14 -9.13 -6.47
CA SER A 88 0.86 -8.09 -6.24
C SER A 88 0.23 -6.69 -6.25
N ILE A 89 0.91 -5.70 -5.71
CA ILE A 89 0.57 -4.28 -5.79
C ILE A 89 1.82 -3.55 -6.25
N LEU A 90 1.83 -3.12 -7.51
CA LEU A 90 3.02 -2.60 -8.18
C LEU A 90 2.82 -1.14 -8.55
N TYR A 91 3.82 -0.31 -8.26
CA TYR A 91 3.84 1.08 -8.69
C TYR A 91 3.80 1.20 -10.22
N LEU A 92 2.91 2.05 -10.73
CA LEU A 92 2.90 2.46 -12.15
C LEU A 92 3.30 3.92 -12.31
N ASN A 93 2.57 4.83 -11.64
CA ASN A 93 2.76 6.26 -11.82
C ASN A 93 2.31 7.06 -10.59
N SER A 94 2.74 8.32 -10.49
CA SER A 94 2.24 9.25 -9.47
C SER A 94 2.46 10.71 -9.83
N GLU A 95 1.67 11.58 -9.20
CA GLU A 95 1.85 13.03 -9.25
C GLU A 95 1.89 13.59 -7.82
N ASN A 96 2.70 14.63 -7.63
CA ASN A 96 2.91 15.29 -6.33
C ASN A 96 3.40 14.37 -5.19
N LEU A 97 3.94 13.18 -5.52
CA LEU A 97 4.53 12.26 -4.56
C LEU A 97 6.07 12.23 -4.60
N ARG A 98 6.71 13.14 -5.34
CA ARG A 98 8.17 13.25 -5.42
C ARG A 98 8.83 11.93 -5.85
N ALA A 99 8.18 11.20 -6.76
CA ALA A 99 8.73 9.97 -7.30
C ALA A 99 9.98 10.30 -8.13
N SER A 100 11.13 9.81 -7.69
CA SER A 100 12.43 9.96 -8.36
C SER A 100 13.39 8.91 -7.84
N ASP A 101 14.21 8.35 -8.73
CA ASP A 101 15.32 7.45 -8.38
C ASP A 101 14.91 6.28 -7.47
N GLY A 102 13.76 5.67 -7.74
CA GLY A 102 13.23 4.54 -6.95
C GLY A 102 12.68 4.93 -5.58
N THR A 103 12.53 6.22 -5.30
CA THR A 103 11.99 6.74 -4.05
C THR A 103 10.71 7.54 -4.24
N ILE A 104 9.88 7.65 -3.20
CA ILE A 104 8.56 8.28 -3.23
C ILE A 104 8.16 8.78 -1.84
N HIS A 105 7.24 9.75 -1.79
CA HIS A 105 6.71 10.28 -0.55
C HIS A 105 6.06 9.15 0.30
N ARG A 106 6.38 9.10 1.60
CA ARG A 106 5.92 8.05 2.54
C ARG A 106 4.41 7.75 2.55
N ASN A 107 3.58 8.72 2.13
CA ASN A 107 2.13 8.52 2.07
C ASN A 107 1.74 7.47 1.02
N TYR A 108 2.50 7.38 -0.08
CA TYR A 108 2.31 6.32 -1.07
C TYR A 108 2.44 4.95 -0.40
N ASN A 109 3.59 4.69 0.26
CA ASN A 109 3.84 3.44 0.97
C ASN A 109 2.77 3.13 2.02
N ARG A 110 2.27 4.17 2.72
CA ARG A 110 1.14 4.02 3.65
C ARG A 110 -0.13 3.55 2.93
N TRP A 111 -0.46 4.11 1.77
CA TRP A 111 -1.61 3.69 0.99
C TRP A 111 -1.47 2.25 0.48
N ILE A 112 -0.29 1.86 0.00
CA ILE A 112 0.00 0.50 -0.45
C ILE A 112 -0.12 -0.51 0.70
N ASN A 113 0.50 -0.21 1.84
CA ASN A 113 0.40 -1.08 3.01
C ASN A 113 -1.04 -1.24 3.50
N ASN A 114 -1.80 -0.14 3.56
CA ASN A 114 -3.20 -0.17 3.97
C ASN A 114 -4.07 -0.98 3.01
N LEU A 115 -3.84 -0.84 1.70
CA LEU A 115 -4.54 -1.63 0.69
C LEU A 115 -4.21 -3.12 0.85
N ASN A 116 -2.94 -3.48 1.01
CA ASN A 116 -2.51 -4.87 1.22
C ASN A 116 -3.19 -5.51 2.45
N VAL A 117 -3.22 -4.80 3.58
CA VAL A 117 -3.91 -5.27 4.80
C VAL A 117 -5.40 -5.51 4.55
N ASP A 118 -6.06 -4.61 3.82
CA ASP A 118 -7.49 -4.74 3.57
C ASP A 118 -7.81 -5.81 2.52
N ILE A 119 -6.95 -6.02 1.52
CA ILE A 119 -7.08 -7.15 0.59
C ILE A 119 -6.99 -8.47 1.37
N LYS A 120 -5.99 -8.63 2.26
CA LYS A 120 -5.88 -9.82 3.12
C LYS A 120 -7.13 -10.05 3.97
N ARG A 121 -7.68 -8.99 4.57
CA ARG A 121 -8.93 -9.07 5.33
C ARG A 121 -10.09 -9.48 4.44
N GLN A 122 -10.21 -8.88 3.25
CA GLN A 122 -11.31 -9.15 2.34
C GLN A 122 -11.25 -10.58 1.78
N LEU A 123 -10.05 -11.11 1.49
CA LEU A 123 -9.86 -12.51 1.10
C LEU A 123 -10.36 -13.47 2.19
N ALA A 124 -10.07 -13.19 3.47
CA ALA A 124 -10.55 -13.99 4.59
C ALA A 124 -12.10 -13.95 4.71
N VAL A 125 -12.71 -12.77 4.54
CA VAL A 125 -14.16 -12.62 4.54
C VAL A 125 -14.78 -13.40 3.38
N THR A 126 -14.25 -13.26 2.17
CA THR A 126 -14.74 -13.98 0.99
C THR A 126 -14.62 -15.50 1.14
N ALA A 127 -13.55 -15.99 1.78
CA ALA A 127 -13.39 -17.41 2.07
C ALA A 127 -14.40 -17.92 3.11
N SER A 128 -14.74 -17.11 4.12
CA SER A 128 -15.72 -17.48 5.15
C SER A 128 -17.18 -17.47 4.69
N ALA A 129 -17.46 -16.82 3.54
CA ALA A 129 -18.80 -16.72 2.95
C ALA A 129 -19.06 -17.79 1.88
N GLN A 130 -18.11 -18.71 1.65
CA GLN A 130 -18.30 -19.89 0.80
C GLN A 130 -19.19 -20.94 1.48
#